data_AF-A0A6I8P9F5-F1
#
_entry.id   AF-A0A6I8P9F5-F1
#
_cell.length_a   1.000
_cell.length_b   1.000
_cell.length_c   1.000
_cell.angle_alpha   90.00
_cell.angle_beta   90.00
_cell.angle_gamma   90.00
#
_symmetry.space_group_name_H-M   'P 1'
#
loop_
_entity.id
_entity.type
_entity.pdbx_description
1 polymer ?
#
loop_
_entity_poly.entity_id
_entity_poly.type
_entity_poly.pdbx_seq_one_letter_code
_entity_poly.pdbx_strand_id
1 'polypeptide(L)' 'MGDFAILKVIGEGSFGRALLIWQESSNQTHAMKEIGLPTHMDTCIS' A
#
# COMPACT_ATOMS: atom_id res chain seq x y z
N MET A 1 -3.40 -16.23 2.94
CA MET A 1 -3.26 -14.77 3.14
C MET A 1 -4.67 -14.23 3.06
N GLY A 2 -5.16 -13.55 4.10
CA GLY A 2 -6.54 -13.04 4.11
C GLY A 2 -6.72 -11.95 3.07
N ASP A 3 -7.92 -11.84 2.53
CA ASP A 3 -8.26 -10.79 1.60
C ASP A 3 -8.29 -9.43 2.31
N PHE A 4 -7.77 -8.41 1.63
CA PHE A 4 -7.75 -7.04 2.10
C PHE A 4 -8.63 -6.19 1.21
N ALA A 5 -9.58 -5.47 1.79
CA ALA A 5 -10.44 -4.52 1.10
C ALA A 5 -10.02 -3.09 1.43
N ILE A 6 -9.81 -2.25 0.42
CA ILE A 6 -9.56 -0.82 0.61
C ILE A 6 -10.87 -0.15 1.01
N LEU A 7 -10.89 0.48 2.19
CA LEU A 7 -12.04 1.26 2.66
C LEU A 7 -11.94 2.73 2.24
N LYS A 8 -10.75 3.33 2.38
CA LYS A 8 -10.57 4.77 2.15
C LYS A 8 -9.09 5.14 1.92
N VAL A 9 -8.83 6.17 1.14
CA VAL A 9 -7.54 6.87 1.13
C VAL A 9 -7.50 7.88 2.29
N ILE A 10 -6.54 7.73 3.20
CA ILE A 10 -6.36 8.57 4.39
C ILE A 10 -5.20 9.56 4.27
N GLY A 11 -4.41 9.46 3.21
CA GLY A 11 -3.37 10.44 2.90
C GLY A 11 -2.83 10.25 1.49
N GLU A 12 -2.46 11.34 0.85
CA GLU A 12 -1.85 11.36 -0.48
C GLU A 12 -0.72 12.40 -0.49
N GLY A 13 0.39 12.06 -1.16
CA GLY A 13 1.53 12.95 -1.28
C GLY A 13 2.54 12.42 -2.29
N SER A 14 3.67 13.12 -2.44
CA SER A 14 4.72 12.77 -3.40
C SER A 14 5.25 11.34 -3.24
N PHE A 15 5.24 10.80 -2.01
CA PHE A 15 5.69 9.44 -1.70
C PHE A 15 4.56 8.39 -1.79
N GLY A 16 3.46 8.67 -2.48
CA GLY A 16 2.33 7.75 -2.65
C GLY A 16 1.25 7.85 -1.57
N ARG A 17 0.37 6.85 -1.52
CA ARG A 17 -0.90 6.90 -0.77
C ARG A 17 -0.86 6.14 0.56
N ALA A 18 -1.57 6.65 1.55
CA ALA A 18 -1.91 5.94 2.78
C ALA A 18 -3.38 5.49 2.70
N LEU A 19 -3.62 4.22 2.95
CA LEU A 19 -4.91 3.55 2.78
C LEU A 19 -5.40 3.04 4.14
N LEU A 20 -6.69 3.20 4.41
CA LEU A 20 -7.40 2.46 5.43
C LEU A 20 -7.95 1.19 4.79
N ILE A 21 -7.60 0.03 5.33
CA ILE A 21 -7.96 -1.27 4.78
C ILE A 21 -8.63 -2.12 5.84
N TRP A 22 -9.58 -2.96 5.43
CA TRP A 22 -10.17 -4.00 6.26
C TRP A 22 -9.58 -5.35 5.87
N GLN A 23 -9.12 -6.11 6.87
CA GLN A 23 -8.61 -7.46 6.70
C GLN A 23 -9.67 -8.46 7.16
N GLU A 24 -10.16 -9.29 6.25
CA GLU A 24 -11.24 -10.24 6.53
C GLU A 24 -10.82 -11.29 7.57
N SER A 25 -9.59 -11.81 7.47
CA SER A 25 -9.11 -12.89 8.35
C SER A 25 -8.98 -12.48 9.82
N SER A 26 -8.78 -11.19 10.10
CA SER A 26 -8.65 -10.66 11.46
C SER A 26 -9.87 -9.82 11.88
N ASN A 27 -10.80 -9.57 10.95
CA ASN A 27 -11.91 -8.61 11.06
C ASN A 27 -11.47 -7.27 11.67
N GLN A 28 -10.28 -6.80 11.25
CA GLN A 28 -9.65 -5.60 11.79
C GLN A 28 -9.32 -4.61 10.68
N THR A 29 -9.25 -3.35 11.09
CA THR A 29 -8.90 -2.25 10.20
C THR A 29 -7.46 -1.83 10.44
N HIS A 30 -6.70 -1.64 9.36
CA HIS A 30 -5.30 -1.24 9.41
C HIS A 30 -5.05 -0.01 8.53
N ALA A 31 -3.96 0.69 8.82
CA ALA A 31 -3.38 1.66 7.90
C ALA A 31 -2.29 0.99 7.07
N MET A 32 -2.37 1.08 5.76
CA MET A 32 -1.35 0.58 4.82
C MET A 32 -0.74 1.73 4.03
N LYS A 33 0.58 1.68 3.85
CA LYS A 33 1.28 2.58 2.94
C LYS A 33 1.44 1.87 1.59
N GLU A 34 0.85 2.44 0.55
CA GLU A 34 1.11 1.98 -0.80
C GLU A 34 2.49 2.46 -1.24
N ILE A 35 3.35 1.52 -1.62
CA ILE A 35 4.69 1.76 -2.17
C ILE A 35 4.74 1.24 -3.59
N GLY A 36 5.10 2.10 -4.55
CA GLY A 36 5.37 1.67 -5.91
C GLY A 36 6.69 0.91 -5.93
N LEU A 37 6.67 -0.36 -6.34
CA LEU A 37 7.90 -1.12 -6.55
C LEU A 37 8.52 -0.68 -7.88
N PRO A 38 9.85 -0.48 -7.94
CA PRO A 38 10.52 -0.27 -9.22
C PRO A 38 10.30 -1.51 -10.09
N THR A 39 9.63 -1.33 -11.24
CA THR A 39 9.31 -2.43 -12.15
C THR A 39 10.52 -2.93 -12.91
N HIS A 40 11.62 -2.16 -12.92
CA HIS A 40 12.94 -2.58 -13.36
C HIS A 40 14.00 -1.96 -12.44
N MET A 41 14.96 -2.77 -11.99
CA MET A 41 16.27 -2.26 -11.59
C MET A 41 16.92 -1.74 -12.86
N ASP A 42 16.66 -0.49 -13.25
CA ASP A 42 17.48 0.15 -14.26
C ASP A 42 18.93 0.08 -13.75
N THR A 43 19.75 -0.64 -14.51
CA THR A 43 21.16 -0.89 -14.25
C THR A 43 21.81 0.36 -13.67
N CYS A 44 22.41 0.24 -12.48
CA CYS A 44 23.32 1.24 -11.96
C CYS A 44 24.43 1.46 -13.00
N ILE A 45 24.34 2.53 -13.78
CA ILE A 45 25.48 3.09 -14.47
C ILE A 45 25.93 4.25 -13.59
N SER A 46 26.95 3.99 -12.79
CA SER A 46 27.79 4.97 -12.12
C SER A 46 29.19 4.40 -12.07
#